data_AF-A0A9D6NPZ5-F1
#
_entry.id   AF-A0A9D6NPZ5-F1
#
_cell.length_a   1.000
_cell.length_b   1.000
_cell.length_c   1.000
_cell.angle_alpha   90.00
_cell.angle_beta   90.00
_cell.angle_gamma   90.00
#
_symmetry.space_group_name_H-M   'P 1'
#
loop_
_entity.id
_entity.type
_entity.pdbx_description
1 polymer ?
#
loop_
_entity_poly.entity_id
_entity_poly.type
_entity_poly.pdbx_seq_one_letter_code
_entity_poly.pdbx_strand_id
1 'polypeptide(L)'
;MKVTLVFAALTVARPVVSGQGIGIELPKRTGSGQALLARHPLLLLRDKCVNCHSSAKPLAREAAGQSRQCSGEIASRHLFPELGCTVCHGGNGETMSIKKAHGKGGEVGLPPMSVGNNSRAIGERLFLSGIYVQASCGNCHLGREVPGAPVLTRGRELSIELGCIGCHRLKGHPNDVGVDLTRVGLKDVNRDGQLDVLDRAWIFRHFKDPAAVRKNSWMANYKLTDEEATALTVLVLSFTDEELPPEYVVPAKPEPEPKTAIERGKHIFELWGCAGCHGRGARGGIKNPNMKGGEVPQLYKLADTIVNDKEEADKLLALIERGADFDNDRSEWLNEYRNIKKRIIEGKRPEKEDASGPPPPLAMPEWREKIRGRDLDDLAAYILSLFPEDGWESWDEKPKEKPK
;
A
#
# COMPACT_ATOMS: atom_id res chain seq x y z
N MET A 1 -27.78 -2.92 8.87
CA MET A 1 -26.87 -1.75 8.96
C MET A 1 -26.03 -1.71 7.70
N LYS A 2 -26.18 -0.67 6.86
CA LYS A 2 -25.40 -0.51 5.62
C LYS A 2 -24.03 0.09 6.00
N VAL A 3 -22.94 -0.63 5.72
CA VAL A 3 -21.58 -0.11 5.88
C VAL A 3 -21.23 0.64 4.60
N THR A 4 -21.33 1.96 4.65
CA THR A 4 -20.79 2.87 3.65
C THR A 4 -19.28 2.96 3.90
N LEU A 5 -18.46 2.50 2.95
CA LEU A 5 -17.01 2.73 2.96
C LEU A 5 -16.75 4.22 2.76
N VAL A 6 -16.26 4.88 3.80
CA VAL A 6 -15.87 6.29 3.80
C VAL A 6 -14.47 6.40 3.23
N PHE A 7 -14.37 6.63 1.92
CA PHE A 7 -13.45 7.68 1.45
C PHE A 7 -14.17 9.01 1.68
N ALA A 8 -13.57 9.89 2.48
CA ALA A 8 -13.99 11.25 2.81
C ALA A 8 -15.33 11.73 2.21
N ALA A 9 -16.44 11.54 2.93
CA ALA A 9 -17.65 12.32 2.72
C ALA A 9 -17.50 13.67 3.46
N LEU A 10 -16.83 14.63 2.84
CA LEU A 10 -17.15 16.04 3.08
C LEU A 10 -18.50 16.28 2.38
N THR A 11 -19.48 16.71 3.17
CA THR A 11 -20.85 17.03 2.76
C THR A 11 -20.88 17.84 1.46
N VAL A 12 -21.43 17.22 0.41
CA VAL A 12 -21.69 17.85 -0.89
C VAL A 12 -22.82 18.88 -0.72
N ALA A 13 -22.47 20.16 -0.78
CA ALA A 13 -23.43 21.18 -1.19
C ALA A 13 -23.84 20.86 -2.64
N ARG A 14 -25.14 20.75 -2.89
CA ARG A 14 -25.72 20.40 -4.21
C ARG A 14 -25.17 21.30 -5.32
N PRO A 15 -24.75 20.77 -6.48
CA PRO A 15 -24.44 21.59 -7.64
C PRO A 15 -25.75 22.10 -8.26
N VAL A 16 -25.92 23.43 -8.28
CA VAL A 16 -26.86 24.08 -9.20
C VAL A 16 -26.18 24.08 -10.56
N VAL A 17 -26.82 23.45 -11.55
CA VAL A 17 -26.42 23.50 -12.95
C VAL A 17 -26.81 24.87 -13.50
N SER A 18 -25.82 25.71 -13.82
CA SER A 18 -25.98 26.78 -14.81
C SER A 18 -24.69 26.87 -15.62
N GLY A 19 -24.79 26.57 -16.91
CA GLY A 19 -23.68 26.63 -17.85
C GLY A 19 -23.17 28.06 -18.01
N GLN A 20 -21.91 28.27 -17.65
CA GLN A 20 -20.98 29.27 -18.18
C GLN A 20 -19.62 29.01 -17.50
N GLY A 21 -18.54 28.97 -18.28
CA GLY A 21 -17.22 28.58 -17.81
C GLY A 21 -16.73 29.41 -16.62
N ILE A 22 -16.12 28.75 -15.63
CA ILE A 22 -15.56 29.41 -14.45
C ILE A 22 -14.04 29.40 -14.59
N GLY A 23 -13.50 30.54 -15.03
CA GLY A 23 -12.14 30.93 -14.68
C GLY A 23 -12.08 31.18 -13.18
N ILE A 24 -11.11 30.57 -12.51
CA ILE A 24 -10.89 30.78 -11.08
C ILE A 24 -10.08 32.09 -10.95
N GLU A 25 -10.74 33.19 -10.58
CA GLU A 25 -10.03 34.34 -9.99
C GLU A 25 -9.43 33.91 -8.65
N LEU A 26 -8.10 33.95 -8.56
CA LEU A 26 -7.37 33.74 -7.30
C LEU A 26 -7.77 34.85 -6.31
N PRO A 27 -8.05 34.54 -5.03
CA PRO A 27 -8.34 35.57 -4.04
C PRO A 27 -7.13 36.51 -3.90
N LYS A 28 -7.40 37.82 -3.98
CA LYS A 28 -6.39 38.85 -3.72
C LYS A 28 -5.82 38.64 -2.32
N ARG A 29 -4.49 38.45 -2.22
CA ARG A 29 -3.72 38.36 -0.97
C ARG A 29 -3.85 39.68 -0.19
N THR A 30 -4.89 39.80 0.63
CA THR A 30 -5.07 40.91 1.58
C THR A 30 -4.84 40.39 2.99
N GLY A 31 -3.57 40.34 3.37
CA GLY A 31 -3.14 39.97 4.71
C GLY A 31 -1.63 39.88 4.72
N SER A 32 -0.98 40.75 5.49
CA SER A 32 0.47 40.66 5.74
C SER A 32 0.82 39.22 6.12
N GLY A 33 1.85 38.65 5.49
CA GLY A 33 2.27 37.24 5.64
C GLY A 33 2.67 36.82 7.07
N GLN A 34 2.43 37.65 8.07
CA GLN A 34 2.64 37.36 9.49
C GLN A 34 1.41 36.71 10.17
N ALA A 35 0.20 36.85 9.62
CA ALA A 35 -1.02 36.33 10.25
C ALA A 35 -1.32 34.84 9.94
N LEU A 36 -0.67 34.26 8.93
CA LEU A 36 -0.77 32.82 8.60
C LEU A 36 0.21 31.95 9.41
N LEU A 37 1.12 32.56 10.19
CA LEU A 37 2.20 31.90 10.94
C LEU A 37 1.75 31.22 12.25
N ALA A 38 0.48 30.85 12.43
CA ALA A 38 -0.04 30.46 13.74
C ALA A 38 -0.70 29.08 13.86
N ARG A 39 -0.69 28.20 12.83
CA ARG A 39 -1.56 26.99 12.89
C ARG A 39 -1.01 25.70 12.27
N HIS A 40 0.20 25.25 12.59
CA HIS A 40 0.51 23.81 12.71
C HIS A 40 1.92 23.58 13.27
N PRO A 41 2.16 22.61 14.17
CA PRO A 41 3.51 22.26 14.66
C PRO A 41 4.52 22.03 13.52
N LEU A 42 4.05 21.52 12.38
CA LEU A 42 4.86 21.13 11.22
C LEU A 42 5.30 22.27 10.31
N LEU A 43 4.59 23.40 10.35
CA LEU A 43 4.78 24.52 9.43
C LEU A 43 5.50 25.70 10.11
N LEU A 44 5.86 25.55 11.39
CA LEU A 44 6.45 26.60 12.21
C LEU A 44 7.81 26.23 12.80
N LEU A 45 8.46 25.18 12.31
CA LEU A 45 9.82 24.92 12.77
C LEU A 45 10.74 26.02 12.25
N ARG A 46 11.48 26.65 13.18
CA ARG A 46 12.71 27.37 12.83
C ARG A 46 13.68 26.36 12.23
N ASP A 47 13.55 26.06 10.94
CA ASP A 47 14.43 25.15 10.25
C ASP A 47 15.78 25.84 10.02
N LYS A 48 16.76 25.44 10.83
CA LYS A 48 18.12 25.97 10.81
C LYS A 48 19.00 25.28 9.76
N CYS A 49 18.47 24.36 8.94
CA CYS A 49 19.26 23.67 7.92
C CYS A 49 19.95 24.64 6.95
N VAL A 50 19.28 25.73 6.59
CA VAL A 50 19.80 26.77 5.69
C VAL A 50 21.03 27.51 6.24
N ASN A 51 21.27 27.48 7.55
CA ASN A 51 22.45 28.11 8.13
C ASN A 51 23.75 27.40 7.71
N CYS A 52 23.69 26.09 7.45
CA CYS A 52 24.81 25.30 6.95
C CYS A 52 24.69 25.01 5.44
N HIS A 53 23.47 24.73 4.97
CA HIS A 53 23.16 24.33 3.59
C HIS A 53 22.71 25.49 2.69
N SER A 54 22.93 26.75 3.10
CA SER A 54 22.74 27.90 2.22
C SER A 54 23.53 27.66 0.93
N SER A 55 22.88 27.87 -0.21
CA SER A 55 23.32 27.59 -1.58
C SER A 55 24.60 28.33 -2.03
N ALA A 56 25.32 28.92 -1.08
CA ALA A 56 26.56 29.68 -1.23
C ALA A 56 27.85 28.90 -0.89
N LYS A 57 27.80 27.74 -0.20
CA LYS A 57 29.02 26.95 0.09
C LYS A 57 29.26 25.85 -0.97
N PRO A 58 30.50 25.61 -1.45
CA PRO A 58 30.81 24.57 -2.44
C PRO A 58 30.32 23.17 -2.02
N LEU A 59 30.54 22.79 -0.76
CA LEU A 59 30.01 21.55 -0.16
C LEU A 59 28.48 21.53 -0.10
N ALA A 60 27.81 22.68 0.08
CA ALA A 60 26.35 22.77 0.01
C ALA A 60 25.86 22.74 -1.44
N ARG A 61 26.65 23.14 -2.44
CA ARG A 61 26.34 22.99 -3.87
C ARG A 61 26.63 21.60 -4.42
N GLU A 62 27.56 20.86 -3.82
CA GLU A 62 27.82 19.45 -4.11
C GLU A 62 26.86 18.53 -3.34
N ALA A 63 26.54 18.86 -2.08
CA ALA A 63 25.53 18.14 -1.29
C ALA A 63 24.09 18.49 -1.68
N ALA A 64 23.80 19.74 -2.08
CA ALA A 64 22.59 20.12 -2.81
C ALA A 64 22.75 19.93 -4.33
N GLY A 65 23.91 19.42 -4.76
CA GLY A 65 24.13 18.96 -6.11
C GLY A 65 23.16 17.82 -6.38
N GLN A 66 22.19 18.08 -7.27
CA GLN A 66 21.40 17.04 -7.95
C GLN A 66 20.29 16.34 -7.16
N SER A 67 19.67 16.98 -6.18
CA SER A 67 18.27 16.65 -5.93
C SER A 67 17.44 17.32 -7.03
N ARG A 68 17.09 16.60 -8.11
CA ARG A 68 16.05 17.04 -9.07
C ARG A 68 14.76 17.48 -8.34
N GLN A 69 14.56 17.02 -7.10
CA GLN A 69 13.39 17.30 -6.28
C GLN A 69 13.37 18.71 -5.69
N CYS A 70 14.51 19.39 -5.57
CA CYS A 70 14.58 20.79 -5.10
C CYS A 70 14.62 21.81 -6.26
N SER A 71 14.41 21.37 -7.50
CA SER A 71 14.46 22.21 -8.70
C SER A 71 13.33 21.85 -9.67
N GLY A 72 13.15 22.66 -10.72
CA GLY A 72 12.16 22.39 -11.78
C GLY A 72 10.71 22.40 -11.27
N GLU A 73 9.93 21.43 -11.77
CA GLU A 73 8.48 21.37 -11.55
C GLU A 73 8.09 21.19 -10.07
N ILE A 74 8.86 20.41 -9.30
CA ILE A 74 8.60 20.22 -7.87
C ILE A 74 8.78 21.54 -7.11
N ALA A 75 9.88 22.26 -7.36
CA ALA A 75 10.12 23.58 -6.75
C ALA A 75 9.08 24.63 -7.14
N SER A 76 8.54 24.56 -8.36
CA SER A 76 7.51 25.50 -8.83
C SER A 76 6.16 25.31 -8.13
N ARG A 77 5.90 24.13 -7.56
CA ARG A 77 4.63 23.79 -6.89
C ARG A 77 4.73 23.69 -5.37
N HIS A 78 5.94 23.75 -4.81
CA HIS A 78 6.19 23.68 -3.36
C HIS A 78 6.97 24.90 -2.90
N LEU A 79 6.37 25.72 -2.03
CA LEU A 79 7.02 26.91 -1.47
C LEU A 79 8.00 26.50 -0.36
N PHE A 80 9.19 26.03 -0.75
CA PHE A 80 10.21 25.58 0.20
C PHE A 80 10.59 26.59 1.31
N PRO A 81 10.62 27.91 1.07
CA PRO A 81 10.86 28.88 2.15
C PRO A 81 9.78 28.87 3.24
N GLU A 82 8.56 28.42 2.93
CA GLU A 82 7.44 28.31 3.87
C GLU A 82 7.33 26.91 4.48
N LEU A 83 7.70 25.86 3.72
CA LEU A 83 7.61 24.47 4.17
C LEU A 83 8.81 24.02 5.03
N GLY A 84 10.01 24.56 4.80
CA GLY A 84 11.24 24.08 5.44
C GLY A 84 11.80 22.77 4.85
N CYS A 85 13.04 22.44 5.17
CA CYS A 85 13.75 21.25 4.70
C CYS A 85 13.29 19.97 5.43
N THR A 86 12.97 20.05 6.72
CA THR A 86 12.58 18.88 7.54
C THR A 86 11.28 18.23 7.11
N VAL A 87 10.41 18.93 6.38
CA VAL A 87 9.18 18.35 5.84
C VAL A 87 9.48 17.25 4.82
N CYS A 88 10.48 17.45 3.95
CA CYS A 88 10.87 16.47 2.94
C CYS A 88 12.04 15.57 3.40
N HIS A 89 12.96 16.11 4.17
CA HIS A 89 14.18 15.41 4.57
C HIS A 89 14.12 14.82 5.98
N GLY A 90 13.11 15.13 6.81
CA GLY A 90 13.13 14.76 8.23
C GLY A 90 14.33 15.36 8.98
N GLY A 91 14.85 14.64 9.97
CA GLY A 91 15.92 15.14 10.84
C GLY A 91 15.43 16.13 11.90
N ASN A 92 16.36 16.88 12.51
CA ASN A 92 16.04 17.88 13.53
C ASN A 92 16.44 19.28 13.03
N GLY A 93 15.45 20.06 12.58
CA GLY A 93 15.66 21.43 12.08
C GLY A 93 15.95 22.46 13.17
N GLU A 94 15.74 22.16 14.46
CA GLU A 94 15.88 23.14 15.54
C GLU A 94 17.32 23.35 16.01
N THR A 95 18.24 22.48 15.60
CA THR A 95 19.62 22.44 16.09
C THR A 95 20.62 22.89 15.03
N MET A 96 21.71 23.52 15.48
CA MET A 96 22.85 23.89 14.62
C MET A 96 23.99 22.87 14.68
N SER A 97 23.85 21.81 15.48
CA SER A 97 24.82 20.72 15.52
C SER A 97 24.57 19.76 14.36
N ILE A 98 25.54 19.57 13.48
CA ILE A 98 25.46 18.63 12.34
C ILE A 98 24.98 17.24 12.81
N LYS A 99 25.64 16.70 13.85
CA LYS A 99 25.30 15.40 14.44
C LYS A 99 23.87 15.34 15.00
N LYS A 100 23.34 16.42 15.57
CA LYS A 100 21.97 16.43 16.10
C LYS A 100 20.94 16.69 14.98
N ALA A 101 21.29 17.48 13.97
CA ALA A 101 20.42 17.85 12.86
C ALA A 101 20.17 16.66 11.92
N HIS A 102 21.23 15.93 11.58
CA HIS A 102 21.16 14.73 10.72
C HIS A 102 20.92 13.43 11.51
N GLY A 103 21.15 13.45 12.83
CA GLY A 103 21.30 12.24 13.63
C GLY A 103 22.73 11.67 13.58
N LYS A 104 23.01 10.63 14.36
CA LYS A 104 24.27 9.86 14.23
C LYS A 104 24.29 9.20 12.85
N GLY A 105 25.02 9.80 11.92
CA GLY A 105 25.02 9.48 10.48
C GLY A 105 25.53 10.61 9.58
N GLY A 106 25.84 11.80 10.14
CA GLY A 106 26.62 12.85 9.46
C GLY A 106 28.07 12.48 9.15
N GLU A 107 28.54 11.33 9.65
CA GLU A 107 29.76 10.64 9.22
C GLU A 107 29.32 9.25 8.75
N VAL A 108 29.82 8.86 7.58
CA VAL A 108 29.59 7.57 6.90
C VAL A 108 29.65 6.35 7.84
N GLY A 109 28.59 5.53 7.85
CA GLY A 109 28.61 4.12 8.26
C GLY A 109 28.37 3.79 9.75
N LEU A 110 27.28 3.03 9.99
CA LEU A 110 26.99 2.14 11.15
C LEU A 110 26.43 2.77 12.48
N PRO A 111 25.64 2.01 13.28
CA PRO A 111 24.67 2.47 14.30
C PRO A 111 25.29 2.56 15.73
N PRO A 112 24.61 2.76 16.91
CA PRO A 112 23.25 3.20 17.27
C PRO A 112 23.18 4.34 18.37
N MET A 113 21.93 4.73 18.69
CA MET A 113 21.35 5.25 19.96
C MET A 113 21.86 6.51 20.71
N SER A 114 20.85 7.07 21.43
CA SER A 114 20.77 8.06 22.52
C SER A 114 20.66 9.56 22.17
N VAL A 115 19.42 10.04 22.06
CA VAL A 115 19.06 11.38 22.55
C VAL A 115 17.86 11.17 23.48
N GLY A 116 18.02 11.62 24.72
CA GLY A 116 17.09 11.36 25.81
C GLY A 116 15.69 11.88 25.56
N ASN A 117 14.76 11.25 26.31
CA ASN A 117 13.39 11.69 26.50
C ASN A 117 13.31 13.22 26.66
N ASN A 118 12.18 13.76 26.20
CA ASN A 118 11.58 15.06 26.52
C ASN A 118 11.44 16.02 25.32
N SER A 119 10.94 15.54 24.18
CA SER A 119 10.23 16.42 23.24
C SER A 119 9.46 15.58 22.22
N ARG A 120 8.13 15.49 22.40
CA ARG A 120 7.15 14.99 21.41
C ARG A 120 7.05 15.97 20.21
N ALA A 121 8.19 16.28 19.61
CA ALA A 121 8.29 17.33 18.61
C ALA A 121 9.38 16.95 17.60
N ILE A 122 8.97 16.60 16.37
CA ILE A 122 9.60 16.93 15.07
C ILE A 122 11.04 16.41 14.82
N GLY A 123 11.79 15.99 15.84
CA GLY A 123 13.07 15.30 15.79
C GLY A 123 12.96 13.77 15.70
N GLU A 124 11.73 13.24 15.69
CA GLU A 124 11.41 11.82 15.55
C GLU A 124 11.35 11.37 14.07
N ARG A 125 11.62 12.22 13.07
CA ARG A 125 11.72 11.74 11.67
C ARG A 125 13.10 11.22 11.33
N LEU A 126 13.15 10.07 10.65
CA LEU A 126 14.36 9.60 9.98
C LEU A 126 14.86 10.68 9.02
N PHE A 127 16.17 10.97 9.02
CA PHE A 127 16.74 11.87 8.04
C PHE A 127 16.79 11.16 6.68
N LEU A 128 16.04 11.62 5.69
CA LEU A 128 15.91 11.03 4.37
C LEU A 128 16.80 11.78 3.37
N SER A 129 17.51 10.99 2.56
CA SER A 129 18.42 11.48 1.53
C SER A 129 18.33 10.63 0.27
N GLY A 130 18.71 11.20 -0.87
CA GLY A 130 18.62 10.55 -2.17
C GLY A 130 17.21 10.06 -2.48
N ILE A 131 17.09 8.82 -2.93
CA ILE A 131 15.81 8.20 -3.31
C ILE A 131 14.79 8.15 -2.16
N TYR A 132 15.25 8.10 -0.91
CA TYR A 132 14.38 7.94 0.25
C TYR A 132 13.56 9.19 0.59
N VAL A 133 13.95 10.37 0.09
CA VAL A 133 13.18 11.62 0.23
C VAL A 133 11.77 11.48 -0.33
N GLN A 134 11.58 10.60 -1.33
CA GLN A 134 10.26 10.35 -1.91
C GLN A 134 9.25 9.80 -0.90
N ALA A 135 9.69 9.20 0.22
CA ALA A 135 8.78 8.74 1.27
C ALA A 135 7.95 9.90 1.83
N SER A 136 8.55 11.07 2.04
CA SER A 136 7.86 12.26 2.56
C SER A 136 6.82 12.84 1.61
N CYS A 137 6.89 12.56 0.30
CA CYS A 137 5.85 12.98 -0.63
C CYS A 137 4.49 12.35 -0.28
N GLY A 138 4.50 11.19 0.37
CA GLY A 138 3.30 10.48 0.81
C GLY A 138 2.55 11.14 1.96
N ASN A 139 3.17 12.08 2.68
CA ASN A 139 2.52 12.82 3.75
C ASN A 139 1.42 13.75 3.22
N CYS A 140 1.68 14.39 2.07
CA CYS A 140 0.74 15.32 1.43
C CYS A 140 -0.05 14.64 0.30
N HIS A 141 0.59 13.81 -0.53
CA HIS A 141 -0.04 13.21 -1.69
C HIS A 141 -0.63 11.84 -1.35
N LEU A 142 -1.97 11.73 -1.34
CA LEU A 142 -2.68 10.52 -0.93
C LEU A 142 -3.03 9.56 -2.09
N GLY A 143 -2.83 9.97 -3.34
CA GLY A 143 -3.15 9.16 -4.53
C GLY A 143 -2.19 8.01 -4.79
N ARG A 144 -2.61 6.99 -5.54
CA ARG A 144 -1.74 5.89 -5.97
C ARG A 144 -0.47 6.40 -6.68
N GLU A 145 -0.64 7.34 -7.59
CA GLU A 145 0.44 8.04 -8.29
C GLU A 145 0.85 9.33 -7.57
N VAL A 146 2.16 9.56 -7.46
CA VAL A 146 2.74 10.78 -6.89
C VAL A 146 3.67 11.43 -7.91
N PRO A 147 3.27 12.57 -8.53
CA PRO A 147 4.08 13.27 -9.51
C PRO A 147 5.48 13.60 -8.98
N GLY A 148 6.53 13.24 -9.72
CA GLY A 148 7.91 13.48 -9.32
C GLY A 148 8.47 12.51 -8.26
N ALA A 149 7.67 11.54 -7.80
CA ALA A 149 8.08 10.51 -6.85
C ALA A 149 7.79 9.08 -7.38
N PRO A 150 8.50 8.63 -8.45
CA PRO A 150 8.24 7.34 -9.09
C PRO A 150 8.56 6.13 -8.20
N VAL A 151 9.52 6.24 -7.27
CA VAL A 151 9.88 5.16 -6.34
C VAL A 151 8.80 4.96 -5.28
N LEU A 152 8.25 6.05 -4.73
CA LEU A 152 7.10 5.96 -3.83
C LEU A 152 5.87 5.41 -4.57
N THR A 153 5.61 5.90 -5.78
CA THR A 153 4.51 5.42 -6.63
C THR A 153 4.62 3.92 -6.86
N ARG A 154 5.81 3.43 -7.24
CA ARG A 154 6.05 1.99 -7.43
C ARG A 154 5.84 1.20 -6.14
N GLY A 155 6.24 1.75 -5.00
CA GLY A 155 6.01 1.14 -3.70
C GLY A 155 4.52 0.96 -3.41
N ARG A 156 3.70 1.99 -3.67
CA ARG A 156 2.23 1.94 -3.52
C ARG A 156 1.62 0.86 -4.41
N GLU A 157 2.01 0.80 -5.68
CA GLU A 157 1.56 -0.25 -6.61
C GLU A 157 1.91 -1.66 -6.11
N LEU A 158 3.16 -1.88 -5.73
CA LEU A 158 3.61 -3.16 -5.22
C LEU A 158 2.84 -3.57 -3.96
N SER A 159 2.54 -2.63 -3.06
CA SER A 159 1.78 -2.94 -1.86
C SER A 159 0.37 -3.47 -2.15
N ILE A 160 -0.22 -3.02 -3.25
CA ILE A 160 -1.52 -3.47 -3.76
C ILE A 160 -1.36 -4.83 -4.47
N GLU A 161 -0.39 -4.93 -5.40
CA GLU A 161 -0.10 -6.17 -6.15
C GLU A 161 0.22 -7.36 -5.24
N LEU A 162 0.94 -7.11 -4.14
CA LEU A 162 1.33 -8.11 -3.15
C LEU A 162 0.29 -8.27 -2.04
N GLY A 163 -0.74 -7.42 -2.00
CA GLY A 163 -1.81 -7.46 -1.00
C GLY A 163 -1.33 -7.27 0.42
N CYS A 164 -0.41 -6.32 0.67
CA CYS A 164 0.16 -6.08 2.01
C CYS A 164 -0.91 -5.87 3.09
N ILE A 165 -2.03 -5.22 2.75
CA ILE A 165 -3.18 -5.00 3.62
C ILE A 165 -3.87 -6.31 4.08
N GLY A 166 -3.68 -7.40 3.34
CA GLY A 166 -4.20 -8.72 3.68
C GLY A 166 -3.56 -9.31 4.94
N CYS A 167 -2.40 -8.79 5.35
CA CYS A 167 -1.75 -9.17 6.61
C CYS A 167 -1.46 -7.97 7.53
N HIS A 168 -0.96 -6.87 6.98
CA HIS A 168 -0.50 -5.74 7.80
C HIS A 168 -1.60 -4.74 8.10
N ARG A 169 -1.55 -4.18 9.32
CA ARG A 169 -2.34 -2.99 9.63
C ARG A 169 -1.75 -1.78 8.91
N LEU A 170 -2.57 -1.10 8.12
CA LEU A 170 -2.26 0.19 7.50
C LEU A 170 -3.28 1.24 7.95
N LYS A 171 -2.98 2.53 7.73
CA LYS A 171 -3.89 3.63 8.09
C LYS A 171 -5.22 3.44 7.37
N GLY A 172 -6.31 3.35 8.12
CA GLY A 172 -7.66 3.09 7.59
C GLY A 172 -7.96 1.62 7.23
N HIS A 173 -7.01 0.69 7.39
CA HIS A 173 -7.20 -0.73 7.11
C HIS A 173 -6.76 -1.60 8.30
N PRO A 174 -7.70 -1.97 9.20
CA PRO A 174 -7.39 -2.83 10.33
C PRO A 174 -7.10 -4.26 9.88
N ASN A 175 -5.94 -4.77 10.27
CA ASN A 175 -5.55 -6.17 10.17
C ASN A 175 -4.63 -6.50 11.36
N ASP A 176 -4.58 -7.74 11.81
CA ASP A 176 -3.79 -8.23 12.94
C ASP A 176 -3.07 -9.56 12.67
N VAL A 177 -3.10 -10.05 11.43
CA VAL A 177 -2.34 -11.24 11.00
C VAL A 177 -0.84 -10.94 10.98
N GLY A 178 -0.47 -9.76 10.48
CA GLY A 178 0.88 -9.22 10.43
C GLY A 178 1.10 -8.11 11.45
N VAL A 179 2.32 -7.56 11.45
CA VAL A 179 2.66 -6.43 12.33
C VAL A 179 2.01 -5.13 11.87
N ASP A 180 1.83 -4.20 12.81
CA ASP A 180 1.30 -2.87 12.54
C ASP A 180 2.36 -2.01 11.84
N LEU A 181 2.05 -1.55 10.61
CA LEU A 181 2.98 -0.71 9.83
C LEU A 181 2.61 0.77 9.85
N THR A 182 1.55 1.18 10.57
CA THR A 182 0.99 2.54 10.51
C THR A 182 1.97 3.66 10.86
N ARG A 183 3.07 3.34 11.57
CA ARG A 183 4.03 4.31 12.12
C ARG A 183 5.50 3.98 11.81
N VAL A 184 5.78 3.09 10.86
CA VAL A 184 7.15 2.62 10.59
C VAL A 184 8.10 3.74 10.18
N GLY A 185 7.59 4.83 9.59
CA GLY A 185 8.37 6.01 9.21
C GLY A 185 8.82 6.89 10.38
N LEU A 186 8.33 6.66 11.60
CA LEU A 186 8.67 7.41 12.79
C LEU A 186 9.82 6.74 13.56
N LYS A 187 10.69 7.55 14.16
CA LYS A 187 11.72 7.11 15.12
C LYS A 187 11.06 6.87 16.49
N ASP A 188 10.21 5.86 16.61
CA ASP A 188 9.72 5.44 17.93
C ASP A 188 10.38 4.11 18.36
N VAL A 189 11.18 4.23 19.43
CA VAL A 189 11.39 3.24 20.51
C VAL A 189 10.21 2.25 20.61
N ASN A 190 10.46 0.95 20.48
CA ASN A 190 9.43 -0.04 20.79
C ASN A 190 8.97 0.06 22.26
N ARG A 191 7.79 -0.51 22.52
CA ARG A 191 7.03 -0.57 23.80
C ARG A 191 7.79 -1.17 24.99
N ASP A 192 8.94 -1.75 24.72
CA ASP A 192 9.79 -2.58 25.58
C ASP A 192 11.17 -1.93 25.82
N GLY A 193 11.34 -0.66 25.46
CA GLY A 193 12.57 0.10 25.71
C GLY A 193 13.74 -0.32 24.83
N GLN A 194 13.54 -1.28 23.92
CA GLN A 194 14.48 -1.64 22.87
C GLN A 194 14.16 -0.84 21.60
N LEU A 195 15.03 0.13 21.30
CA LEU A 195 15.11 0.80 20.00
C LEU A 195 15.66 -0.19 18.97
N ASP A 196 14.80 -1.02 18.39
CA ASP A 196 15.07 -1.48 17.03
C ASP A 196 14.66 -0.34 16.10
N VAL A 197 15.55 0.63 15.92
CA VAL A 197 15.48 1.46 14.73
C VAL A 197 15.58 0.49 13.57
N LEU A 198 14.48 0.23 12.87
CA LEU A 198 14.52 -0.50 11.62
C LEU A 198 15.30 0.39 10.64
N ASP A 199 16.61 0.20 10.61
CA ASP A 199 17.47 0.84 9.63
C ASP A 199 16.92 0.49 8.23
N ARG A 200 17.02 1.41 7.27
CA ARG A 200 16.53 1.20 5.90
C ARG A 200 17.12 -0.09 5.31
N ALA A 201 18.36 -0.40 5.69
CA ALA A 201 19.04 -1.64 5.35
C ALA A 201 18.39 -2.89 5.97
N TRP A 202 17.84 -2.80 7.19
CA TRP A 202 17.04 -3.89 7.76
C TRP A 202 15.74 -4.08 6.99
N ILE A 203 15.00 -3.00 6.74
CA ILE A 203 13.71 -3.05 6.03
C ILE A 203 13.90 -3.65 4.63
N PHE A 204 14.89 -3.14 3.89
CA PHE A 204 15.27 -3.66 2.59
C PHE A 204 15.62 -5.15 2.64
N ARG A 205 16.50 -5.57 3.56
CA ARG A 205 16.88 -6.98 3.70
C ARG A 205 15.71 -7.86 4.10
N HIS A 206 14.80 -7.37 4.94
CA HIS A 206 13.59 -8.08 5.31
C HIS A 206 12.67 -8.29 4.10
N PHE A 207 12.51 -7.30 3.21
CA PHE A 207 11.76 -7.49 1.96
C PHE A 207 12.43 -8.50 1.01
N LYS A 208 13.77 -8.55 0.97
CA LYS A 208 14.53 -9.50 0.15
C LYS A 208 14.45 -10.95 0.67
N ASP A 209 14.61 -11.13 1.98
CA ASP A 209 14.51 -12.42 2.64
C ASP A 209 14.06 -12.26 4.10
N PRO A 210 12.74 -12.33 4.36
CA PRO A 210 12.19 -12.17 5.71
C PRO A 210 12.76 -13.18 6.70
N ALA A 211 12.99 -14.43 6.26
CA ALA A 211 13.44 -15.51 7.13
C ALA A 211 14.93 -15.41 7.49
N ALA A 212 15.75 -14.79 6.62
CA ALA A 212 17.16 -14.52 6.90
C ALA A 212 17.35 -13.43 7.97
N VAL A 213 16.44 -12.45 8.03
CA VAL A 213 16.52 -11.35 8.99
C VAL A 213 15.77 -11.67 10.29
N ARG A 214 14.63 -12.36 10.20
CA ARG A 214 13.82 -12.77 11.33
C ARG A 214 13.49 -14.26 11.22
N LYS A 215 14.10 -15.06 12.10
CA LYS A 215 13.79 -16.50 12.20
C LYS A 215 12.29 -16.70 12.40
N ASN A 216 11.71 -17.65 11.69
CA ASN A 216 10.28 -17.98 11.70
C ASN A 216 9.36 -16.83 11.25
N SER A 217 9.84 -15.89 10.41
CA SER A 217 8.96 -14.91 9.78
C SER A 217 7.87 -15.60 8.96
N TRP A 218 6.63 -15.16 9.13
CA TRP A 218 5.48 -15.61 8.31
C TRP A 218 5.33 -14.81 7.02
N MET A 219 6.05 -13.70 6.89
CA MET A 219 6.08 -12.96 5.64
C MET A 219 6.78 -13.81 4.58
N ALA A 220 6.11 -14.02 3.45
CA ALA A 220 6.68 -14.82 2.36
C ALA A 220 7.85 -14.10 1.67
N ASN A 221 8.76 -14.90 1.12
CA ASN A 221 9.80 -14.38 0.24
C ASN A 221 9.23 -14.25 -1.19
N TYR A 222 8.82 -13.04 -1.54
CA TYR A 222 8.25 -12.71 -2.85
C TYR A 222 9.26 -12.65 -4.00
N LYS A 223 10.55 -12.94 -3.75
CA LYS A 223 11.64 -12.89 -4.73
C LYS A 223 11.76 -11.54 -5.44
N LEU A 224 11.56 -10.46 -4.67
CA LEU A 224 11.60 -9.09 -5.15
C LEU A 224 12.97 -8.75 -5.74
N THR A 225 12.96 -7.95 -6.80
CA THR A 225 14.16 -7.25 -7.29
C THR A 225 14.66 -6.23 -6.28
N ASP A 226 15.88 -5.71 -6.45
CA ASP A 226 16.42 -4.68 -5.56
C ASP A 226 15.63 -3.38 -5.70
N GLU A 227 15.16 -3.07 -6.91
CA GLU A 227 14.30 -1.93 -7.20
C GLU A 227 12.94 -2.04 -6.50
N GLU A 228 12.30 -3.22 -6.54
CA GLU A 228 11.03 -3.45 -5.87
C GLU A 228 11.16 -3.40 -4.33
N ALA A 229 12.20 -4.03 -3.78
CA ALA A 229 12.48 -4.00 -2.33
C ALA A 229 12.80 -2.57 -1.86
N THR A 230 13.51 -1.79 -2.68
CA THR A 230 13.76 -0.37 -2.42
C THR A 230 12.47 0.45 -2.45
N ALA A 231 11.60 0.23 -3.45
CA ALA A 231 10.33 0.94 -3.57
C ALA A 231 9.41 0.69 -2.37
N LEU A 232 9.32 -0.57 -1.91
CA LEU A 232 8.57 -0.92 -0.70
C LEU A 232 9.21 -0.34 0.56
N THR A 233 10.54 -0.28 0.63
CA THR A 233 11.23 0.40 1.74
C THR A 233 10.87 1.88 1.79
N VAL A 234 10.87 2.58 0.64
CA VAL A 234 10.43 3.98 0.55
C VAL A 234 8.97 4.13 0.96
N LEU A 235 8.10 3.20 0.56
CA LEU A 235 6.69 3.21 0.96
C LEU A 235 6.54 3.10 2.48
N VAL A 236 7.13 2.10 3.13
CA VAL A 236 6.90 1.91 4.58
C VAL A 236 7.49 3.04 5.42
N LEU A 237 8.57 3.68 4.94
CA LEU A 237 9.10 4.90 5.55
C LEU A 237 8.15 6.10 5.41
N SER A 238 7.20 6.07 4.48
CA SER A 238 6.15 7.10 4.36
C SER A 238 5.02 6.94 5.38
N PHE A 239 4.94 5.78 6.06
CA PHE A 239 3.89 5.51 7.03
C PHE A 239 4.18 6.20 8.35
N THR A 240 3.66 7.41 8.47
CA THR A 240 3.68 8.25 9.66
C THR A 240 2.25 8.48 10.15
N ASP A 241 2.08 8.79 11.44
CA ASP A 241 0.77 9.14 12.01
C ASP A 241 0.45 10.64 11.86
N GLU A 242 1.23 11.34 11.05
CA GLU A 242 1.15 12.78 10.91
C GLU A 242 -0.17 13.19 10.24
N GLU A 243 -0.86 14.11 10.88
CA GLU A 243 -2.05 14.75 10.31
C GLU A 243 -1.65 16.14 9.84
N LEU A 244 -1.81 16.39 8.55
CA LEU A 244 -1.61 17.71 7.96
C LEU A 244 -2.94 18.46 7.89
N PRO A 245 -2.91 19.81 8.00
CA PRO A 245 -4.08 20.61 7.67
C PRO A 245 -4.57 20.30 6.24
N PRO A 246 -5.89 20.23 5.99
CA PRO A 246 -6.45 19.84 4.70
C PRO A 246 -5.92 20.66 3.51
N GLU A 247 -5.55 21.92 3.72
CA GLU A 247 -4.98 22.81 2.69
C GLU A 247 -3.62 22.35 2.16
N TYR A 248 -2.88 21.51 2.88
CA TYR A 248 -1.60 20.92 2.43
C TYR A 248 -1.76 19.50 1.89
N VAL A 249 -2.97 18.94 1.98
CA VAL A 249 -3.26 17.60 1.49
C VAL A 249 -3.63 17.67 0.01
N VAL A 250 -2.91 16.91 -0.81
CA VAL A 250 -3.26 16.66 -2.21
C VAL A 250 -4.06 15.36 -2.25
N PRO A 251 -5.39 15.42 -2.43
CA PRO A 251 -6.23 14.23 -2.42
C PRO A 251 -5.88 13.31 -3.59
N ALA A 252 -6.18 12.02 -3.42
CA ALA A 252 -6.12 11.07 -4.51
C ALA A 252 -7.02 11.55 -5.66
N LYS A 253 -6.51 11.49 -6.90
CA LYS A 253 -7.39 11.58 -8.06
C LYS A 253 -8.35 10.38 -8.00
N PRO A 254 -9.65 10.57 -8.27
CA PRO A 254 -10.58 9.45 -8.41
C PRO A 254 -10.03 8.46 -9.43
N GLU A 255 -9.96 7.17 -9.05
CA GLU A 255 -9.65 6.13 -10.01
C GLU A 255 -10.82 6.01 -11.01
N PRO A 256 -10.55 5.69 -12.29
CA PRO A 256 -11.62 5.42 -13.25
C PRO A 256 -12.53 4.32 -12.72
N GLU A 257 -13.85 4.49 -12.89
CA GLU A 257 -14.79 3.45 -12.49
C GLU A 257 -14.54 2.16 -13.28
N PRO A 258 -14.43 1.00 -12.62
CA PRO A 258 -14.24 -0.28 -13.31
C PRO A 258 -15.49 -0.61 -14.14
N LYS A 259 -15.30 -0.93 -15.42
CA LYS A 259 -16.42 -1.05 -16.39
C LYS A 259 -16.89 -2.48 -16.55
N THR A 260 -15.97 -3.44 -16.47
CA THR A 260 -16.26 -4.86 -16.64
C THR A 260 -16.28 -5.59 -15.29
N ALA A 261 -16.92 -6.76 -15.24
CA ALA A 261 -16.93 -7.65 -14.09
C ALA A 261 -15.51 -8.03 -13.65
N ILE A 262 -14.63 -8.26 -14.61
CA ILE A 262 -13.22 -8.56 -14.36
C ILE A 262 -12.52 -7.38 -13.68
N GLU A 263 -12.71 -6.16 -14.17
CA GLU A 263 -12.09 -4.96 -13.56
C GLU A 263 -12.66 -4.69 -12.15
N ARG A 264 -13.98 -4.85 -11.97
CA ARG A 264 -14.63 -4.72 -10.64
C ARG A 264 -14.10 -5.79 -9.68
N GLY A 265 -13.99 -7.03 -10.13
CA GLY A 265 -13.45 -8.15 -9.35
C GLY A 265 -11.99 -7.95 -8.97
N LYS A 266 -11.17 -7.44 -9.91
CA LYS A 266 -9.78 -7.09 -9.65
C LYS A 266 -9.68 -6.03 -8.56
N HIS A 267 -10.51 -4.99 -8.64
CA HIS A 267 -10.57 -3.96 -7.61
C HIS A 267 -10.91 -4.54 -6.23
N ILE A 268 -11.88 -5.45 -6.14
CA ILE A 268 -12.24 -6.15 -4.90
C ILE A 268 -11.06 -7.00 -4.39
N PHE A 269 -10.40 -7.74 -5.27
CA PHE A 269 -9.25 -8.59 -4.94
C PHE A 269 -8.08 -7.78 -4.36
N GLU A 270 -7.81 -6.61 -4.96
CA GLU A 270 -6.81 -5.64 -4.52
C GLU A 270 -7.22 -4.97 -3.19
N LEU A 271 -8.46 -4.49 -3.09
CA LEU A 271 -9.00 -3.76 -1.92
C LEU A 271 -8.98 -4.58 -0.64
N TRP A 272 -9.16 -5.90 -0.75
CA TRP A 272 -9.17 -6.81 0.38
C TRP A 272 -7.85 -7.56 0.57
N GLY A 273 -6.84 -7.28 -0.27
CA GLY A 273 -5.51 -7.85 -0.15
C GLY A 273 -5.46 -9.35 -0.33
N CYS A 274 -6.31 -9.93 -1.19
CA CYS A 274 -6.37 -11.38 -1.40
C CYS A 274 -5.00 -11.96 -1.80
N ALA A 275 -4.19 -11.19 -2.55
CA ALA A 275 -2.82 -11.53 -2.91
C ALA A 275 -1.89 -11.75 -1.71
N GLY A 276 -2.17 -11.16 -0.54
CA GLY A 276 -1.33 -11.30 0.65
C GLY A 276 -1.23 -12.76 1.13
N CYS A 277 -2.32 -13.52 0.96
CA CYS A 277 -2.34 -14.95 1.23
C CYS A 277 -2.27 -15.81 -0.04
N HIS A 278 -2.94 -15.39 -1.13
CA HIS A 278 -2.97 -16.17 -2.38
C HIS A 278 -1.80 -15.88 -3.32
N GLY A 279 -0.82 -15.08 -2.90
CA GLY A 279 0.37 -14.74 -3.68
C GLY A 279 0.13 -13.69 -4.78
N ARG A 280 1.24 -13.15 -5.30
CA ARG A 280 1.23 -12.19 -6.43
C ARG A 280 0.57 -12.84 -7.65
N GLY A 281 -0.41 -12.16 -8.24
CA GLY A 281 -1.20 -12.72 -9.36
C GLY A 281 -1.95 -14.00 -9.00
N ALA A 282 -2.25 -14.20 -7.71
CA ALA A 282 -2.90 -15.39 -7.16
C ALA A 282 -2.14 -16.73 -7.37
N ARG A 283 -0.80 -16.69 -7.45
CA ARG A 283 0.06 -17.86 -7.70
C ARG A 283 0.34 -18.77 -6.49
N GLY A 284 -0.14 -18.42 -5.31
CA GLY A 284 0.14 -19.15 -4.06
C GLY A 284 1.57 -18.94 -3.58
N GLY A 285 2.16 -19.99 -2.97
CA GLY A 285 3.53 -19.97 -2.46
C GLY A 285 3.69 -19.42 -1.03
N ILE A 286 2.59 -19.06 -0.37
CA ILE A 286 2.59 -18.64 1.02
C ILE A 286 2.50 -19.89 1.90
N LYS A 287 3.56 -20.18 2.68
CA LYS A 287 3.60 -21.33 3.57
C LYS A 287 2.59 -21.22 4.69
N ASN A 288 1.90 -22.32 4.96
CA ASN A 288 0.96 -22.44 6.07
C ASN A 288 1.31 -23.69 6.89
N PRO A 289 2.15 -23.57 7.94
CA PRO A 289 2.60 -24.71 8.72
C PRO A 289 1.44 -25.58 9.23
N ASN A 290 1.62 -26.90 9.16
CA ASN A 290 0.63 -27.92 9.50
C ASN A 290 -0.67 -27.93 8.65
N MET A 291 -0.77 -27.13 7.58
CA MET A 291 -1.86 -27.29 6.60
C MET A 291 -1.58 -28.49 5.70
N LYS A 292 -2.60 -29.26 5.35
CA LYS A 292 -2.50 -30.28 4.30
C LYS A 292 -2.07 -29.66 2.97
N GLY A 293 -0.94 -30.12 2.42
CA GLY A 293 -0.28 -29.51 1.26
C GLY A 293 0.67 -28.33 1.56
N GLY A 294 0.75 -27.88 2.82
CA GLY A 294 1.78 -26.99 3.34
C GLY A 294 1.73 -25.51 2.92
N GLU A 295 0.90 -25.15 1.94
CA GLU A 295 0.83 -23.81 1.37
C GLU A 295 -0.62 -23.35 1.11
N VAL A 296 -0.84 -22.04 1.14
CA VAL A 296 -2.12 -21.44 0.74
C VAL A 296 -2.35 -21.70 -0.76
N PRO A 297 -3.55 -22.17 -1.16
CA PRO A 297 -3.80 -22.56 -2.55
C PRO A 297 -3.67 -21.40 -3.52
N GLN A 298 -3.12 -21.69 -4.70
CA GLN A 298 -3.12 -20.77 -5.84
C GLN A 298 -4.53 -20.65 -6.45
N LEU A 299 -4.92 -19.45 -6.88
CA LEU A 299 -6.22 -19.20 -7.52
C LEU A 299 -6.12 -18.97 -9.03
N TYR A 300 -4.94 -18.69 -9.57
CA TYR A 300 -4.78 -18.44 -11.02
C TYR A 300 -5.08 -19.65 -11.91
N LYS A 301 -5.29 -20.84 -11.34
CA LYS A 301 -5.76 -22.05 -12.05
C LYS A 301 -7.16 -22.50 -11.61
N LEU A 302 -7.88 -21.68 -10.84
CA LEU A 302 -9.17 -22.06 -10.31
C LEU A 302 -10.20 -22.28 -11.42
N ALA A 303 -10.06 -21.60 -12.56
CA ALA A 303 -10.92 -21.83 -13.72
C ALA A 303 -10.92 -23.31 -14.17
N ASP A 304 -9.80 -24.03 -14.05
CA ASP A 304 -9.71 -25.45 -14.43
C ASP A 304 -10.68 -26.34 -13.66
N THR A 305 -11.16 -25.92 -12.49
CA THR A 305 -12.15 -26.67 -11.70
C THR A 305 -13.59 -26.25 -11.99
N ILE A 306 -13.78 -25.04 -12.54
CA ILE A 306 -15.11 -24.45 -12.75
C ILE A 306 -15.64 -24.76 -14.14
N VAL A 307 -14.79 -24.63 -15.16
CA VAL A 307 -15.18 -24.71 -16.57
C VAL A 307 -14.34 -25.76 -17.30
N ASN A 308 -14.93 -26.41 -18.29
CA ASN A 308 -14.32 -27.53 -19.02
C ASN A 308 -13.55 -27.06 -20.25
N ASP A 309 -14.08 -26.03 -20.93
CA ASP A 309 -13.56 -25.47 -22.17
C ASP A 309 -13.78 -23.95 -22.24
N LYS A 310 -13.21 -23.33 -23.28
CA LYS A 310 -13.16 -21.88 -23.43
C LYS A 310 -14.57 -21.32 -23.64
N GLU A 311 -15.40 -22.05 -24.35
CA GLU A 311 -16.79 -21.66 -24.62
C GLU A 311 -17.59 -21.54 -23.32
N GLU A 312 -17.41 -22.49 -22.40
CA GLU A 312 -18.04 -22.44 -21.08
C GLU A 312 -17.51 -21.28 -20.22
N ALA A 313 -16.21 -20.98 -20.29
CA ALA A 313 -15.60 -19.82 -19.64
C ALA A 313 -16.19 -18.51 -20.15
N ASP A 314 -16.22 -18.33 -21.47
CA ASP A 314 -16.75 -17.13 -22.13
C ASP A 314 -18.25 -16.95 -21.82
N LYS A 315 -19.00 -18.06 -21.83
CA LYS A 315 -20.42 -18.08 -21.44
C LYS A 315 -20.60 -17.65 -19.99
N LEU A 316 -19.82 -18.19 -19.06
CA LEU A 316 -19.91 -17.84 -17.64
C LEU A 316 -19.59 -16.36 -17.40
N LEU A 317 -18.49 -15.87 -17.97
CA LEU A 317 -18.11 -14.45 -17.86
C LEU A 317 -19.19 -13.53 -18.45
N ALA A 318 -19.77 -13.90 -19.59
CA ALA A 318 -20.85 -13.13 -20.21
C ALA A 318 -22.16 -13.14 -19.38
N LEU A 319 -22.42 -14.21 -18.63
CA LEU A 319 -23.54 -14.26 -17.69
C LEU A 319 -23.27 -13.39 -16.45
N ILE A 320 -22.05 -13.40 -15.93
CA ILE A 320 -21.64 -12.55 -14.80
C ILE A 320 -21.78 -11.07 -15.18
N GLU A 321 -21.28 -10.67 -16.35
CA GLU A 321 -21.37 -9.27 -16.80
C GLU A 321 -22.83 -8.79 -16.90
N ARG A 322 -23.72 -9.68 -17.35
CA ARG A 322 -25.17 -9.40 -17.46
C ARG A 322 -25.91 -9.43 -16.11
N GLY A 323 -25.24 -9.84 -15.02
CA GLY A 323 -25.84 -9.94 -13.69
C GLY A 323 -26.85 -11.09 -13.58
N ALA A 324 -26.53 -12.24 -14.16
CA ALA A 324 -27.36 -13.44 -14.03
C ALA A 324 -27.52 -13.89 -12.56
N ASP A 325 -28.66 -14.49 -12.23
CA ASP A 325 -28.93 -15.04 -10.90
C ASP A 325 -28.42 -16.48 -10.80
N PHE A 326 -27.17 -16.62 -10.37
CA PHE A 326 -26.53 -17.92 -10.21
C PHE A 326 -26.98 -18.69 -8.96
N ASP A 327 -27.57 -18.02 -7.98
CA ASP A 327 -27.91 -18.61 -6.68
C ASP A 327 -29.19 -19.47 -6.80
N ASN A 328 -30.08 -19.11 -7.71
CA ASN A 328 -31.28 -19.87 -8.04
C ASN A 328 -31.14 -20.81 -9.24
N ASP A 329 -30.11 -20.65 -10.07
CA ASP A 329 -29.81 -21.59 -11.14
C ASP A 329 -29.44 -22.97 -10.57
N ARG A 330 -30.04 -24.05 -11.07
CA ARG A 330 -29.82 -25.43 -10.64
C ARG A 330 -29.09 -26.29 -11.68
N SER A 331 -28.61 -25.67 -12.75
CA SER A 331 -27.86 -26.35 -13.80
C SER A 331 -26.58 -26.96 -13.22
N GLU A 332 -26.30 -28.21 -13.59
CA GLU A 332 -25.20 -28.99 -13.03
C GLU A 332 -23.83 -28.37 -13.33
N TRP A 333 -23.67 -27.77 -14.51
CA TRP A 333 -22.43 -27.14 -14.95
C TRP A 333 -21.99 -25.95 -14.06
N LEU A 334 -22.91 -25.34 -13.32
CA LEU A 334 -22.64 -24.24 -12.37
C LEU A 334 -22.38 -24.71 -10.93
N ASN A 335 -22.35 -26.02 -10.67
CA ASN A 335 -22.18 -26.55 -9.31
C ASN A 335 -20.87 -26.08 -8.67
N GLU A 336 -19.74 -26.20 -9.37
CA GLU A 336 -18.45 -25.82 -8.79
C GLU A 336 -18.31 -24.30 -8.65
N TYR A 337 -18.88 -23.53 -9.58
CA TYR A 337 -18.99 -22.07 -9.46
C TYR A 337 -19.72 -21.68 -8.15
N ARG A 338 -20.88 -22.28 -7.87
CA ARG A 338 -21.62 -22.05 -6.61
C ARG A 338 -20.84 -22.51 -5.38
N ASN A 339 -20.13 -23.64 -5.45
CA ASN A 339 -19.30 -24.14 -4.34
C ASN A 339 -18.18 -23.15 -3.97
N ILE A 340 -17.56 -22.51 -4.95
CA ILE A 340 -16.51 -21.52 -4.73
C ILE A 340 -17.09 -20.24 -4.14
N LYS A 341 -18.22 -19.74 -4.65
CA LYS A 341 -18.95 -18.63 -4.03
C LYS A 341 -19.25 -18.90 -2.56
N LYS A 342 -19.75 -20.11 -2.26
CA LYS A 342 -20.03 -20.56 -0.90
C LYS A 342 -18.77 -20.58 -0.02
N ARG A 343 -17.64 -21.10 -0.54
CA ARG A 343 -16.36 -21.14 0.19
C ARG A 343 -15.85 -19.74 0.53
N ILE A 344 -16.03 -18.76 -0.36
CA ILE A 344 -15.67 -17.36 -0.08
C ILE A 344 -16.55 -16.78 1.03
N ILE A 345 -17.87 -16.98 0.94
CA ILE A 345 -18.84 -16.48 1.91
C ILE A 345 -18.60 -17.08 3.31
N GLU A 346 -18.36 -18.40 3.37
CA GLU A 346 -18.20 -19.17 4.61
C GLU A 346 -16.78 -19.16 5.16
N GLY A 347 -15.80 -18.74 4.37
CA GLY A 347 -14.41 -18.96 4.69
C GLY A 347 -14.03 -20.44 4.69
N LYS A 348 -12.77 -20.73 5.01
CA LYS A 348 -12.28 -22.10 5.13
C LYS A 348 -11.12 -22.16 6.10
N ARG A 349 -11.28 -22.98 7.14
CA ARG A 349 -10.14 -23.45 7.93
C ARG A 349 -9.52 -24.65 7.23
N PRO A 350 -8.20 -24.62 6.96
CA PRO A 350 -7.50 -25.74 6.36
C PRO A 350 -7.47 -26.97 7.29
N GLU A 351 -7.45 -28.15 6.69
CA GLU A 351 -7.23 -29.40 7.39
C GLU A 351 -5.79 -29.49 7.89
N LYS A 352 -5.60 -30.12 9.06
CA LYS A 352 -4.27 -30.39 9.60
C LYS A 352 -3.61 -31.54 8.83
N GLU A 353 -2.33 -31.41 8.55
CA GLU A 353 -1.50 -32.53 8.08
C GLU A 353 -1.20 -33.49 9.24
N ASP A 354 -0.71 -32.96 10.37
CA ASP A 354 -0.56 -33.66 11.63
C ASP A 354 -1.68 -33.24 12.59
N ALA A 355 -2.57 -34.20 12.89
CA ALA A 355 -3.70 -33.99 13.79
C ALA A 355 -3.28 -33.58 15.21
N SER A 356 -2.13 -34.05 15.68
CA SER A 356 -1.57 -33.75 17.01
C SER A 356 -0.88 -32.40 17.09
N GLY A 357 -0.50 -31.83 15.94
CA GLY A 357 0.15 -30.52 15.84
C GLY A 357 -0.77 -29.32 16.07
N PRO A 358 -0.20 -28.10 16.23
CA PRO A 358 -0.97 -26.86 16.33
C PRO A 358 -1.81 -26.61 15.06
N PRO A 359 -2.95 -25.91 15.13
CA PRO A 359 -3.73 -25.58 13.94
C PRO A 359 -2.91 -24.71 12.96
N PRO A 360 -3.19 -24.79 11.64
CA PRO A 360 -2.52 -23.92 10.69
C PRO A 360 -2.81 -22.45 11.01
N PRO A 361 -1.77 -21.59 11.02
CA PRO A 361 -1.92 -20.20 11.46
C PRO A 361 -2.79 -19.38 10.51
N LEU A 362 -2.79 -19.71 9.22
CA LEU A 362 -3.60 -18.99 8.23
C LEU A 362 -4.88 -19.75 7.93
N ALA A 363 -6.01 -19.05 8.03
CA ALA A 363 -7.31 -19.52 7.59
C ALA A 363 -7.94 -18.46 6.68
N MET A 364 -8.72 -18.90 5.70
CA MET A 364 -9.50 -17.98 4.88
C MET A 364 -10.68 -17.47 5.72
N PRO A 365 -10.76 -16.16 6.01
CA PRO A 365 -11.85 -15.61 6.80
C PRO A 365 -13.17 -15.67 6.02
N GLU A 366 -14.26 -15.47 6.74
CA GLU A 366 -15.59 -15.41 6.16
C GLU A 366 -15.81 -14.03 5.52
N TRP A 367 -16.27 -13.99 4.27
CA TRP A 367 -16.46 -12.74 3.53
C TRP A 367 -17.91 -12.27 3.42
N ARG A 368 -18.88 -13.04 3.95
CA ARG A 368 -20.33 -12.80 3.83
C ARG A 368 -20.79 -11.36 4.16
N GLU A 369 -20.13 -10.70 5.11
CA GLU A 369 -20.47 -9.33 5.54
C GLU A 369 -19.85 -8.25 4.65
N LYS A 370 -18.82 -8.60 3.88
CA LYS A 370 -17.97 -7.67 3.10
C LYS A 370 -18.16 -7.80 1.59
N ILE A 371 -18.37 -9.01 1.08
CA ILE A 371 -18.44 -9.34 -0.35
C ILE A 371 -19.65 -10.25 -0.57
N ARG A 372 -20.63 -9.80 -1.36
CA ARG A 372 -21.90 -10.51 -1.58
C ARG A 372 -22.58 -10.11 -2.88
N GLY A 373 -23.50 -10.96 -3.36
CA GLY A 373 -24.24 -10.72 -4.59
C GLY A 373 -23.28 -10.45 -5.75
N ARG A 374 -23.53 -9.36 -6.49
CA ARG A 374 -22.75 -8.98 -7.66
C ARG A 374 -21.24 -8.83 -7.40
N ASP A 375 -20.84 -8.31 -6.23
CA ASP A 375 -19.42 -8.17 -5.89
C ASP A 375 -18.71 -9.52 -5.83
N LEU A 376 -19.42 -10.56 -5.38
CA LEU A 376 -18.88 -11.92 -5.33
C LEU A 376 -18.76 -12.53 -6.72
N ASP A 377 -19.73 -12.28 -7.59
CA ASP A 377 -19.69 -12.72 -8.98
C ASP A 377 -18.58 -11.99 -9.78
N ASP A 378 -18.42 -10.68 -9.58
CA ASP A 378 -17.34 -9.89 -10.17
C ASP A 378 -15.97 -10.39 -9.68
N LEU A 379 -15.80 -10.65 -8.37
CA LEU A 379 -14.58 -11.26 -7.83
C LEU A 379 -14.28 -12.63 -8.47
N ALA A 380 -15.31 -13.46 -8.64
CA ALA A 380 -15.15 -14.75 -9.30
C ALA A 380 -14.76 -14.58 -10.78
N ALA A 381 -15.33 -13.62 -11.51
CA ALA A 381 -14.93 -13.30 -12.88
C ALA A 381 -13.46 -12.89 -12.98
N TYR A 382 -12.95 -12.09 -12.05
CA TYR A 382 -11.53 -11.77 -12.01
C TYR A 382 -10.66 -13.02 -11.80
N ILE A 383 -10.98 -13.86 -10.82
CA ILE A 383 -10.21 -15.08 -10.55
C ILE A 383 -10.24 -16.03 -11.76
N LEU A 384 -11.39 -16.16 -12.42
CA LEU A 384 -11.54 -16.92 -13.66
C LEU A 384 -10.65 -16.36 -14.78
N SER A 385 -10.56 -15.04 -14.90
CA SER A 385 -9.77 -14.37 -15.93
C SER A 385 -8.25 -14.50 -15.77
N LEU A 386 -7.77 -14.91 -14.58
CA LEU A 386 -6.33 -15.16 -14.36
C LEU A 386 -5.83 -16.39 -15.12
N PHE A 387 -6.76 -17.23 -15.57
CA PHE A 387 -6.48 -18.42 -16.33
C PHE A 387 -7.03 -18.30 -17.76
N PRO A 388 -6.36 -18.91 -18.76
CA PRO A 388 -4.99 -19.42 -18.72
C PRO A 388 -3.95 -18.30 -18.83
N GLU A 389 -2.78 -18.53 -18.24
CA GLU A 389 -1.69 -17.55 -18.19
C GLU A 389 -1.19 -17.13 -19.58
N ASP A 390 -1.12 -18.08 -20.51
CA ASP A 390 -0.64 -17.88 -21.88
C ASP A 390 -1.78 -17.52 -22.87
N GLY A 391 -2.99 -17.27 -22.36
CA GLY A 391 -4.17 -16.98 -23.18
C GLY A 391 -4.93 -18.23 -23.61
N TRP A 392 -6.24 -18.07 -23.85
CA TRP A 392 -7.17 -19.19 -24.06
C TRP A 392 -6.82 -20.08 -25.27
N GLU A 393 -6.07 -19.55 -26.23
CA GLU A 393 -5.61 -20.28 -27.42
C GLU A 393 -4.68 -21.46 -27.08
N SER A 394 -3.93 -21.40 -25.96
CA SER A 394 -2.99 -22.46 -25.56
C SER A 394 -3.65 -23.57 -24.73
N TRP A 395 -4.94 -23.45 -24.39
CA TRP A 395 -5.62 -24.34 -23.46
C TRP A 395 -6.47 -25.42 -24.15
N ASP A 396 -7.00 -25.14 -25.35
CA ASP A 396 -7.86 -26.03 -26.12
C ASP A 396 -7.16 -27.33 -26.63
N GLU A 397 -5.86 -27.50 -26.38
CA GLU A 397 -5.08 -28.67 -26.79
C GLU A 397 -5.13 -29.86 -25.81
N LYS A 398 -5.83 -29.76 -24.66
CA LYS A 398 -5.83 -30.83 -23.63
C LYS A 398 -7.25 -31.31 -23.29
N PRO A 399 -7.63 -32.56 -23.66
CA PRO A 399 -8.85 -33.17 -23.16
C PRO A 399 -8.72 -33.38 -21.64
N LYS A 400 -9.70 -32.90 -20.87
CA LYS A 400 -9.77 -33.17 -19.44
C LYS A 400 -10.84 -34.22 -19.15
N GLU A 401 -10.41 -35.43 -18.84
CA GLU A 401 -11.29 -36.39 -18.16
C GLU A 401 -11.50 -35.93 -16.72
N LYS A 402 -12.76 -35.75 -16.30
CA LYS A 402 -13.08 -35.50 -14.89
C LYS A 402 -12.75 -36.77 -14.08
N PRO A 403 -12.11 -36.66 -12.90
CA PRO A 403 -12.14 -37.76 -11.95
C PRO A 403 -13.60 -38.04 -11.59
N LYS A 404 -14.01 -39.30 -11.72
CA LYS A 404 -15.35 -39.77 -11.35
C LYS A 404 -15.63 -39.59 -9.87
#